data_AF-A0A6A6RDY4-F1
#
_entry.id   AF-A0A6A6RDY4-F1
#
_cell.length_a   1.000
_cell.length_b   1.000
_cell.length_c   1.000
_cell.angle_alpha   90.00
_cell.angle_beta   90.00
_cell.angle_gamma   90.00
#
_symmetry.space_group_name_H-M   'P 1'
#
loop_
_entity.id
_entity.type
_entity.pdbx_description
1 polymer ?
#
loop_
_entity_poly.entity_id
_entity_poly.type
_entity_poly.pdbx_seq_one_letter_code
_entity_poly.pdbx_strand_id
1 'polypeptide(L)'
;NGPQLTITVVPAILLPLATVAVFTRLYSRHITKQKFAPDDWLVTIALALGYALYADIVVCVVLGGLASHITEIGPGNFVIFAKSGAVASGILWGSAVVVTQLSILAFYIRIFGIAQPWVKYCSYVLMALVSGWWFALFGSIMGECIPLDKLWNPMESGSCIDQNKMCGGGGIAHVILDFFILLLPLYPVWKLHTSVRRKLYVSTIFLLGLIATICSILRITCLVDLVKIDETDATYSMWLAFFLEILEVCCGIIAVSIP
;
A
#
# COMPACT_ATOMS: atom_id res chain seq x y z
N ASN A 1 3.16 -6.11 24.50
CA ASN A 1 4.37 -6.64 23.84
C ASN A 1 5.02 -5.59 22.93
N GLY A 2 6.34 -5.63 22.74
CA GLY A 2 7.09 -4.67 21.91
C GLY A 2 6.56 -4.55 20.46
N PRO A 3 6.32 -5.66 19.74
CA PRO A 3 5.75 -5.66 18.38
C PRO A 3 4.39 -4.94 18.27
N GLN A 4 3.46 -5.22 19.19
CA GLN A 4 2.14 -4.58 19.25
C GLN A 4 2.21 -3.07 19.45
N LEU A 5 3.17 -2.62 20.27
CA LEU A 5 3.40 -1.20 20.48
C LEU A 5 3.89 -0.55 19.18
N THR A 6 4.86 -1.16 18.50
CA THR A 6 5.44 -0.62 17.26
C THR A 6 4.40 -0.48 16.15
N ILE A 7 3.63 -1.55 15.88
CA ILE A 7 2.62 -1.55 14.82
C ILE A 7 1.47 -0.56 15.09
N THR A 8 1.23 -0.18 16.34
CA THR A 8 0.14 0.76 16.69
C THR A 8 0.63 2.20 16.77
N VAL A 9 1.79 2.44 17.39
CA VAL A 9 2.30 3.79 17.70
C VAL A 9 2.94 4.45 16.48
N VAL A 10 3.73 3.72 15.70
CA VAL A 10 4.43 4.32 14.56
C VAL A 10 3.44 4.83 13.50
N PRO A 11 2.41 4.07 13.09
CA PRO A 11 1.41 4.59 12.17
C PRO A 11 0.58 5.75 12.72
N ALA A 12 0.34 5.78 14.04
CA ALA A 12 -0.32 6.91 14.71
C ALA A 12 0.48 8.22 14.57
N ILE A 13 1.79 8.14 14.32
CA ILE A 13 2.65 9.30 14.06
C ILE A 13 2.72 9.60 12.56
N LEU A 14 2.84 8.57 11.72
CA LEU A 14 3.01 8.73 10.27
C LEU A 14 1.74 9.25 9.57
N LEU A 15 0.55 8.80 9.96
CA LEU A 15 -0.71 9.23 9.35
C LEU A 15 -1.01 10.73 9.55
N PRO A 16 -0.79 11.32 10.74
CA PRO A 16 -0.84 12.77 10.90
C PRO A 16 0.14 13.51 10.00
N LEU A 17 1.37 13.00 9.82
CA LEU A 17 2.33 13.60 8.89
C LEU A 17 1.83 13.55 7.44
N ALA A 18 1.27 12.42 7.02
CA ALA A 18 0.62 12.28 5.71
C ALA A 18 -0.57 13.25 5.56
N THR A 19 -1.35 13.44 6.62
CA THR A 19 -2.48 14.38 6.65
C THR A 19 -2.02 15.82 6.48
N VAL A 20 -0.96 16.21 7.20
CA VAL A 20 -0.35 17.54 7.07
C VAL A 20 0.19 17.74 5.65
N ALA A 21 0.80 16.73 5.05
CA ALA A 21 1.29 16.79 3.67
C ALA A 21 0.14 17.01 2.67
N VAL A 22 -0.94 16.23 2.76
CA VAL A 22 -2.14 16.37 1.90
C VAL A 22 -2.78 17.75 2.11
N PHE A 23 -2.94 18.18 3.36
CA PHE A 23 -3.51 19.49 3.66
C PHE A 23 -2.66 20.63 3.09
N THR A 24 -1.34 20.56 3.24
CA THR A 24 -0.40 21.54 2.68
C THR A 24 -0.49 21.60 1.16
N ARG A 25 -0.66 20.45 0.48
CA ARG A 25 -0.91 20.39 -0.96
C ARG A 25 -2.19 21.14 -1.34
N LEU A 26 -3.32 20.81 -0.70
CA LEU A 26 -4.61 21.41 -1.00
C LEU A 26 -4.61 22.92 -0.71
N TYR A 27 -4.00 23.32 0.41
CA TYR A 27 -3.85 24.71 0.82
C TYR A 27 -2.94 25.50 -0.15
N SER A 28 -1.84 24.93 -0.60
CA SER A 28 -0.95 25.53 -1.61
C SER A 28 -1.69 25.79 -2.92
N ARG A 29 -2.53 24.84 -3.38
CA ARG A 29 -3.37 25.03 -4.57
C ARG A 29 -4.42 26.12 -4.38
N HIS A 30 -5.02 26.18 -3.19
CA HIS A 30 -5.98 27.23 -2.85
C HIS A 30 -5.34 28.62 -2.89
N ILE A 31 -4.17 28.81 -2.27
CA ILE A 31 -3.44 30.09 -2.30
C ILE A 31 -3.02 30.46 -3.73
N THR A 32 -2.53 29.49 -4.51
CA THR A 32 -2.10 29.72 -5.89
C THR A 32 -3.26 29.82 -6.90
N LYS A 33 -4.51 29.78 -6.43
CA LYS A 33 -5.75 29.83 -7.22
C LYS A 33 -5.78 28.79 -8.35
N GLN A 34 -5.13 27.66 -8.15
CA GLN A 34 -5.15 26.55 -9.10
C GLN A 34 -6.43 25.74 -8.91
N LYS A 35 -7.04 25.28 -10.02
CA LYS A 35 -8.16 24.34 -9.95
C LYS A 35 -7.69 23.02 -9.33
N PHE A 36 -8.53 22.44 -8.47
CA PHE A 36 -8.36 21.07 -8.00
C PHE A 36 -8.36 20.13 -9.20
N ALA A 37 -7.39 19.23 -9.21
CA ALA A 37 -7.22 18.26 -10.26
C ALA A 37 -7.56 16.85 -9.76
N PRO A 38 -7.76 15.88 -10.67
CA PRO A 38 -8.08 14.50 -10.29
C PRO A 38 -7.07 13.90 -9.31
N ASP A 39 -5.79 14.25 -9.40
CA ASP A 39 -4.74 13.82 -8.47
C ASP A 39 -5.00 14.22 -7.01
N ASP A 40 -5.63 15.39 -6.78
CA ASP A 40 -5.94 15.90 -5.44
C ASP A 40 -7.07 15.13 -4.77
N TRP A 41 -8.06 14.70 -5.55
CA TRP A 41 -9.14 13.84 -5.05
C TRP A 41 -8.63 12.44 -4.77
N LEU A 42 -7.82 11.88 -5.67
CA LEU A 42 -7.24 10.55 -5.49
C LEU A 42 -6.36 10.48 -4.23
N VAL A 43 -5.49 11.47 -3.99
CA VAL A 43 -4.66 11.45 -2.77
C VAL A 43 -5.49 11.58 -1.49
N THR A 44 -6.59 12.33 -1.53
CA THR A 44 -7.50 12.45 -0.38
C THR A 44 -8.22 11.13 -0.10
N ILE A 45 -8.64 10.41 -1.16
CA ILE A 45 -9.21 9.06 -1.04
C ILE A 45 -8.16 8.08 -0.50
N ALA A 46 -6.92 8.14 -0.99
CA ALA A 46 -5.82 7.31 -0.48
C ALA A 46 -5.57 7.57 1.02
N LEU A 47 -5.62 8.83 1.47
CA LEU A 47 -5.50 9.18 2.89
C LEU A 47 -6.64 8.56 3.71
N ALA A 48 -7.89 8.64 3.24
CA ALA A 48 -9.03 8.02 3.93
C ALA A 48 -8.88 6.49 4.02
N LEU A 49 -8.40 5.85 2.95
CA LEU A 49 -8.09 4.41 2.95
C LEU A 49 -6.93 4.07 3.89
N GLY A 50 -5.92 4.93 4.01
CA GLY A 50 -4.83 4.77 4.98
C GLY A 50 -5.31 4.82 6.44
N TYR A 51 -6.24 5.73 6.75
CA TYR A 51 -6.91 5.74 8.07
C TYR A 51 -7.77 4.48 8.30
N ALA A 52 -8.48 4.02 7.28
CA ALA A 52 -9.26 2.79 7.37
C ALA A 52 -8.37 1.56 7.60
N LEU A 53 -7.24 1.47 6.89
CA LEU A 53 -6.23 0.42 7.10
C LEU A 53 -5.67 0.46 8.52
N TYR A 54 -5.33 1.65 9.04
CA TYR A 54 -4.86 1.77 10.42
C TYR A 54 -5.92 1.36 11.45
N ALA A 55 -7.18 1.77 11.25
CA ALA A 55 -8.27 1.35 12.13
C ALA A 55 -8.45 -0.17 12.13
N ASP A 56 -8.36 -0.81 10.96
CA ASP A 56 -8.40 -2.26 10.83
C ASP A 56 -7.21 -2.95 11.54
N ILE A 57 -5.99 -2.43 11.37
CA ILE A 57 -4.81 -2.92 12.10
C ILE A 57 -5.02 -2.85 13.62
N VAL A 58 -5.58 -1.73 14.13
CA VAL A 58 -5.88 -1.59 15.56
C VAL A 58 -6.92 -2.62 16.00
N VAL A 59 -7.97 -2.85 15.21
CA VAL A 59 -8.96 -3.91 15.46
C VAL A 59 -8.28 -5.29 15.47
N CYS A 60 -7.39 -5.56 14.53
CA CYS A 60 -6.66 -6.81 14.43
C CYS A 60 -5.72 -7.04 15.63
N VAL A 61 -5.07 -6.00 16.15
CA VAL A 61 -4.25 -6.05 17.37
C VAL A 61 -5.12 -6.27 18.62
N VAL A 62 -6.16 -5.46 18.81
CA VAL A 62 -6.94 -5.43 20.05
C VAL A 62 -7.90 -6.61 20.16
N LEU A 63 -8.55 -6.98 19.05
CA LEU A 63 -9.60 -8.01 19.01
C LEU A 63 -9.13 -9.29 18.32
N GLY A 64 -8.28 -9.19 17.30
CA GLY A 64 -7.74 -10.35 16.57
C GLY A 64 -6.56 -11.03 17.27
N GLY A 65 -5.86 -10.31 18.15
CA GLY A 65 -4.64 -10.81 18.79
C GLY A 65 -3.39 -10.77 17.91
N LEU A 66 -3.35 -9.91 16.87
CA LEU A 66 -2.16 -9.69 16.05
C LEU A 66 -0.92 -9.42 16.93
N ALA A 67 0.20 -10.04 16.58
CA ALA A 67 1.47 -10.00 17.31
C ALA A 67 1.44 -10.60 18.73
N SER A 68 0.45 -11.46 19.01
CA SER A 68 0.43 -12.42 20.12
C SER A 68 0.56 -13.84 19.60
N HIS A 69 1.05 -14.74 20.45
CA HIS A 69 1.19 -16.15 20.11
C HIS A 69 -0.19 -16.81 19.92
N ILE A 70 -0.33 -17.70 18.93
CA ILE A 70 -1.61 -18.38 18.66
C ILE A 70 -2.15 -19.17 19.87
N THR A 71 -1.25 -19.60 20.77
CA THR A 71 -1.59 -20.32 22.01
C THR A 71 -2.21 -19.42 23.08
N GLU A 72 -2.02 -18.11 22.96
CA GLU A 72 -2.52 -17.10 23.90
C GLU A 72 -3.88 -16.52 23.47
N ILE A 73 -4.32 -16.78 22.25
CA ILE A 73 -5.55 -16.21 21.68
C ILE A 73 -6.70 -17.23 21.68
N GLY A 74 -7.92 -16.75 21.97
CA GLY A 74 -9.12 -17.57 21.88
C GLY A 74 -9.53 -17.83 20.42
N PRO A 75 -10.32 -18.90 20.15
CA PRO A 75 -10.80 -19.21 18.80
C PRO A 75 -11.64 -18.07 18.19
N GLY A 76 -12.38 -17.31 19.02
CA GLY A 76 -13.11 -16.13 18.56
C GLY A 76 -12.20 -14.98 18.07
N ASN A 77 -11.03 -14.80 18.71
CA ASN A 77 -10.04 -13.81 18.30
C ASN A 77 -9.42 -14.20 16.95
N PHE A 78 -9.12 -15.48 16.76
CA PHE A 78 -8.60 -15.99 15.48
C PHE A 78 -9.55 -15.71 14.31
N VAL A 79 -10.87 -15.86 14.51
CA VAL A 79 -11.86 -15.53 13.47
C VAL A 79 -11.81 -14.04 13.11
N ILE A 80 -11.63 -13.16 14.10
CA ILE A 80 -11.47 -11.73 13.86
C ILE A 80 -10.15 -11.45 13.13
N PHE A 81 -9.06 -12.09 13.53
CA PHE A 81 -7.77 -11.99 12.86
C PHE A 81 -7.84 -12.42 11.39
N ALA A 82 -8.49 -13.54 11.08
CA ALA A 82 -8.65 -14.00 9.70
C ALA A 82 -9.50 -13.02 8.86
N LYS A 83 -10.62 -12.51 9.40
CA LYS A 83 -11.49 -11.57 8.68
C LYS A 83 -10.88 -10.18 8.51
N SER A 84 -10.31 -9.63 9.59
CA SER A 84 -9.68 -8.31 9.59
C SER A 84 -8.33 -8.38 8.89
N GLY A 85 -7.43 -9.22 9.37
CA GLY A 85 -6.06 -9.31 8.89
C GLY A 85 -5.92 -9.84 7.47
N ALA A 86 -6.51 -10.98 7.13
CA ALA A 86 -6.30 -11.57 5.80
C ALA A 86 -7.16 -10.87 4.72
N VAL A 87 -8.42 -10.55 5.05
CA VAL A 87 -9.37 -10.02 4.06
C VAL A 87 -9.41 -8.49 4.06
N ALA A 88 -9.76 -7.86 5.18
CA ALA A 88 -9.96 -6.41 5.22
C ALA A 88 -8.64 -5.65 4.99
N SER A 89 -7.56 -5.99 5.71
CA SER A 89 -6.25 -5.34 5.55
C SER A 89 -5.74 -5.47 4.12
N GLY A 90 -5.82 -6.67 3.52
CA GLY A 90 -5.38 -6.90 2.14
C GLY A 90 -6.11 -6.02 1.11
N ILE A 91 -7.44 -5.89 1.23
CA ILE A 91 -8.26 -5.06 0.34
C ILE A 91 -7.98 -3.57 0.60
N LEU A 92 -7.91 -3.14 1.85
CA LEU A 92 -7.67 -1.75 2.22
C LEU A 92 -6.28 -1.29 1.78
N TRP A 93 -5.25 -2.08 2.05
CA TRP A 93 -3.88 -1.84 1.59
C TRP A 93 -3.82 -1.77 0.07
N GLY A 94 -4.31 -2.79 -0.64
CA GLY A 94 -4.29 -2.83 -2.10
C GLY A 94 -5.02 -1.64 -2.72
N SER A 95 -6.16 -1.24 -2.15
CA SER A 95 -6.92 -0.06 -2.58
C SER A 95 -6.15 1.24 -2.33
N ALA A 96 -5.57 1.41 -1.14
CA ALA A 96 -4.80 2.61 -0.80
C ALA A 96 -3.59 2.79 -1.72
N VAL A 97 -2.87 1.71 -2.00
CA VAL A 97 -1.69 1.72 -2.87
C VAL A 97 -2.08 2.05 -4.32
N VAL A 98 -3.08 1.38 -4.87
CA VAL A 98 -3.54 1.60 -6.26
C VAL A 98 -4.04 3.03 -6.44
N VAL A 99 -4.86 3.56 -5.52
CA VAL A 99 -5.34 4.94 -5.60
C VAL A 99 -4.16 5.93 -5.52
N THR A 100 -3.15 5.65 -4.70
CA THR A 100 -1.93 6.46 -4.60
C THR A 100 -1.14 6.43 -5.91
N GLN A 101 -0.91 5.26 -6.50
CA GLN A 101 -0.24 5.09 -7.78
C GLN A 101 -1.00 5.77 -8.93
N LEU A 102 -2.33 5.69 -8.95
CA LEU A 102 -3.17 6.43 -9.90
C LEU A 102 -3.03 7.95 -9.74
N SER A 103 -2.94 8.45 -8.50
CA SER A 103 -2.68 9.88 -8.23
C SER A 103 -1.31 10.32 -8.79
N ILE A 104 -0.26 9.52 -8.54
CA ILE A 104 1.10 9.77 -9.06
C ILE A 104 1.11 9.79 -10.60
N LEU A 105 0.48 8.81 -11.24
CA LEU A 105 0.42 8.72 -12.70
C LEU A 105 -0.37 9.88 -13.31
N ALA A 106 -1.49 10.28 -12.70
CA ALA A 106 -2.25 11.46 -13.11
C ALA A 106 -1.40 12.74 -13.00
N PHE A 107 -0.61 12.86 -11.93
CA PHE A 107 0.33 13.95 -11.73
C PHE A 107 1.43 13.97 -12.81
N TYR A 108 2.00 12.81 -13.17
CA TYR A 108 2.99 12.71 -14.25
C TYR A 108 2.43 13.12 -15.62
N ILE A 109 1.21 12.69 -15.95
CA ILE A 109 0.52 13.12 -17.18
C ILE A 109 0.38 14.63 -17.22
N ARG A 110 0.00 15.25 -16.10
CA ARG A 110 -0.20 16.70 -16.02
C ARG A 110 1.11 17.48 -16.19
N ILE A 111 2.19 17.02 -15.57
CA ILE A 111 3.46 17.75 -15.55
C ILE A 111 4.28 17.53 -16.83
N PHE A 112 4.38 16.29 -17.29
CA PHE A 112 5.27 15.92 -18.38
C PHE A 112 4.52 15.58 -19.67
N GLY A 113 3.24 15.21 -19.60
CA GLY A 113 2.48 14.73 -20.75
C GLY A 113 2.27 15.74 -21.88
N ILE A 114 2.40 17.04 -21.59
CA ILE A 114 2.39 18.10 -22.63
C ILE A 114 3.70 18.11 -23.42
N ALA A 115 4.83 18.06 -22.73
CA ALA A 115 6.16 18.15 -23.35
C ALA A 115 6.67 16.81 -23.89
N GLN A 116 6.18 15.69 -23.34
CA GLN A 116 6.63 14.33 -23.61
C GLN A 116 5.43 13.40 -23.77
N PRO A 117 4.84 13.29 -24.99
CA PRO A 117 3.67 12.46 -25.24
C PRO A 117 3.85 10.99 -24.85
N TRP A 118 5.06 10.44 -24.97
CA TRP A 118 5.35 9.06 -24.58
C TRP A 118 5.11 8.82 -23.08
N VAL A 119 5.41 9.79 -22.19
CA VAL A 119 5.13 9.69 -20.75
C VAL A 119 3.63 9.57 -20.51
N LYS A 120 2.82 10.31 -21.27
CA LYS A 120 1.36 10.25 -21.18
C LYS A 120 0.84 8.87 -21.57
N TYR A 121 1.29 8.31 -22.68
CA TYR A 121 0.88 6.96 -23.11
C TYR A 121 1.32 5.87 -22.13
N CYS A 122 2.59 5.89 -21.69
CA CYS A 122 3.09 4.97 -20.67
C CYS A 122 2.32 5.08 -19.36
N SER A 123 1.95 6.31 -18.95
CA SER A 123 1.16 6.51 -17.74
C SER A 123 -0.22 5.87 -17.85
N TYR A 124 -0.94 6.02 -18.97
CA TYR A 124 -2.23 5.35 -19.16
C TYR A 124 -2.12 3.82 -19.16
N VAL A 125 -1.07 3.27 -19.77
CA VAL A 125 -0.81 1.82 -19.73
C VAL A 125 -0.56 1.37 -18.29
N LEU A 126 0.27 2.08 -17.53
CA LEU A 126 0.53 1.77 -16.12
C LEU A 126 -0.73 1.91 -15.27
N MET A 127 -1.59 2.91 -15.51
CA MET A 127 -2.86 3.05 -14.81
C MET A 127 -3.76 1.83 -15.04
N ALA A 128 -3.82 1.32 -16.28
CA ALA A 128 -4.58 0.11 -16.60
C ALA A 128 -3.98 -1.14 -15.93
N LEU A 129 -2.65 -1.29 -15.93
CA LEU A 129 -1.96 -2.42 -15.31
C LEU A 129 -2.13 -2.44 -13.79
N VAL A 130 -1.96 -1.29 -13.13
CA VAL A 130 -2.17 -1.14 -11.68
C VAL A 130 -3.61 -1.43 -11.30
N SER A 131 -4.58 -0.92 -12.07
CA SER A 131 -5.99 -1.22 -11.84
C SER A 131 -6.28 -2.71 -12.03
N GLY A 132 -5.73 -3.33 -13.08
CA GLY A 132 -5.84 -4.76 -13.33
C GLY A 132 -5.23 -5.61 -12.21
N TRP A 133 -4.10 -5.19 -11.66
CA TRP A 133 -3.48 -5.82 -10.51
C TRP A 133 -4.38 -5.75 -9.27
N TRP A 134 -5.05 -4.62 -9.02
CA TRP A 134 -6.04 -4.51 -7.93
C TRP A 134 -7.18 -5.53 -8.09
N PHE A 135 -7.76 -5.65 -9.30
CA PHE A 135 -8.86 -6.58 -9.54
C PHE A 135 -8.42 -8.03 -9.37
N ALA A 136 -7.21 -8.35 -9.80
CA ALA A 136 -6.62 -9.67 -9.58
C ALA A 136 -6.42 -9.95 -8.08
N LEU A 137 -5.84 -8.99 -7.33
CA LEU A 137 -5.67 -9.10 -5.88
C LEU A 137 -7.01 -9.30 -5.17
N PHE A 138 -8.01 -8.47 -5.47
CA PHE A 138 -9.34 -8.57 -4.89
C PHE A 138 -9.98 -9.93 -5.16
N GLY A 139 -9.91 -10.40 -6.42
CA GLY A 139 -10.40 -11.73 -6.80
C GLY A 139 -9.67 -12.87 -6.09
N SER A 140 -8.35 -12.75 -5.93
CA SER A 140 -7.54 -13.74 -5.21
C SER A 140 -7.86 -13.80 -3.72
N ILE A 141 -8.08 -12.66 -3.06
CA ILE A 141 -8.48 -12.63 -1.63
C ILE A 141 -9.89 -13.19 -1.44
N MET A 142 -10.85 -12.78 -2.28
CA MET A 142 -12.23 -13.29 -2.20
C MET A 142 -12.34 -14.78 -2.55
N GLY A 143 -11.44 -15.27 -3.40
CA GLY A 143 -11.34 -16.67 -3.81
C GLY A 143 -10.25 -17.46 -3.11
N GLU A 144 -9.67 -16.94 -2.03
CA GLU A 144 -8.52 -17.57 -1.35
C GLU A 144 -8.89 -18.96 -0.83
N CYS A 145 -10.13 -19.14 -0.37
CA CYS A 145 -10.70 -20.43 -0.01
C CYS A 145 -12.07 -20.63 -0.66
N ILE A 146 -12.40 -21.89 -0.95
CA ILE A 146 -13.73 -22.30 -1.44
C ILE A 146 -14.27 -23.37 -0.48
N PRO A 147 -15.27 -23.06 0.37
CA PRO A 147 -15.87 -21.73 0.60
C PRO A 147 -14.92 -20.77 1.35
N LEU A 148 -15.15 -19.45 1.22
CA LEU A 148 -14.34 -18.42 1.90
C LEU A 148 -14.35 -18.60 3.42
N ASP A 149 -15.47 -19.10 3.97
CA ASP A 149 -15.66 -19.36 5.39
C ASP A 149 -14.61 -20.32 5.98
N LYS A 150 -14.03 -21.19 5.14
CA LYS A 150 -12.93 -22.09 5.53
C LYS A 150 -11.70 -21.34 6.04
N LEU A 151 -11.49 -20.09 5.61
CA LEU A 151 -10.36 -19.26 6.04
C LEU A 151 -10.36 -19.01 7.56
N TRP A 152 -11.55 -18.86 8.17
CA TRP A 152 -11.71 -18.67 9.61
C TRP A 152 -12.32 -19.87 10.34
N ASN A 153 -12.81 -20.87 9.59
CA ASN A 153 -13.31 -22.15 10.11
C ASN A 153 -12.49 -23.32 9.52
N PRO A 154 -11.33 -23.68 10.09
CA PRO A 154 -10.46 -24.72 9.52
C PRO A 154 -11.11 -26.11 9.41
N MET A 155 -12.11 -26.38 10.25
CA MET A 155 -12.88 -27.63 10.27
C MET A 155 -13.86 -27.75 9.09
N GLU A 156 -14.09 -26.67 8.35
CA GLU A 156 -15.02 -26.65 7.23
C GLU A 156 -14.43 -27.34 6.00
N SER A 157 -15.23 -28.15 5.31
CA SER A 157 -14.79 -28.85 4.09
C SER A 157 -14.54 -27.87 2.96
N GLY A 158 -13.45 -28.06 2.22
CA GLY A 158 -13.08 -27.18 1.10
C GLY A 158 -11.58 -27.14 0.87
N SER A 159 -11.16 -26.26 -0.03
CA SER A 159 -9.76 -26.09 -0.43
C SER A 159 -9.39 -24.61 -0.44
N CYS A 160 -8.16 -24.30 -0.06
CA CYS A 160 -7.59 -22.97 -0.17
C CYS A 160 -6.45 -22.94 -1.19
N ILE A 161 -6.23 -21.77 -1.79
CA ILE A 161 -5.11 -21.51 -2.68
C ILE A 161 -3.82 -21.50 -1.87
N ASP A 162 -2.72 -21.89 -2.50
CA ASP A 162 -1.39 -21.79 -1.93
C ASP A 162 -1.01 -20.31 -1.71
N GLN A 163 -1.04 -19.89 -0.45
CA GLN A 163 -0.79 -18.51 -0.03
C GLN A 163 0.59 -18.02 -0.47
N ASN A 164 1.60 -18.88 -0.52
CA ASN A 164 2.95 -18.51 -0.99
C ASN A 164 2.96 -18.12 -2.46
N LYS A 165 2.24 -18.89 -3.29
CA LYS A 165 2.12 -18.59 -4.72
C LYS A 165 1.32 -17.32 -4.94
N MET A 166 0.25 -17.13 -4.16
CA MET A 166 -0.58 -15.93 -4.22
C MET A 166 0.21 -14.67 -3.81
N CYS A 167 0.79 -14.66 -2.61
CA CYS A 167 1.56 -13.54 -2.09
C CYS A 167 2.84 -13.29 -2.91
N GLY A 168 3.56 -14.34 -3.29
CA GLY A 168 4.76 -14.23 -4.11
C GLY A 168 4.46 -13.68 -5.51
N GLY A 169 3.49 -14.25 -6.21
CA GLY A 169 3.11 -13.81 -7.56
C GLY A 169 2.53 -12.40 -7.58
N GLY A 170 1.55 -12.12 -6.71
CA GLY A 170 0.92 -10.81 -6.59
C GLY A 170 1.91 -9.74 -6.12
N GLY A 171 2.78 -10.08 -5.19
CA GLY A 171 3.84 -9.20 -4.68
C GLY A 171 4.89 -8.85 -5.73
N ILE A 172 5.42 -9.84 -6.47
CA ILE A 172 6.40 -9.58 -7.53
C ILE A 172 5.80 -8.66 -8.59
N ALA A 173 4.55 -8.92 -9.01
CA ALA A 173 3.86 -8.05 -9.95
C ALA A 173 3.74 -6.61 -9.41
N HIS A 174 3.42 -6.46 -8.13
CA HIS A 174 3.33 -5.16 -7.46
C HIS A 174 4.66 -4.39 -7.49
N VAL A 175 5.76 -5.03 -7.08
CA VAL A 175 7.10 -4.42 -7.08
C VAL A 175 7.54 -3.99 -8.48
N ILE A 176 7.22 -4.80 -9.50
CA ILE A 176 7.52 -4.47 -10.89
C ILE A 176 6.78 -3.19 -11.31
N LEU A 177 5.50 -3.06 -10.96
CA LEU A 177 4.70 -1.86 -11.25
C LEU A 177 5.28 -0.64 -10.56
N ASP A 178 5.65 -0.73 -9.28
CA ASP A 178 6.30 0.36 -8.54
C ASP A 178 7.58 0.82 -9.23
N PHE A 179 8.43 -0.11 -9.66
CA PHE A 179 9.66 0.21 -10.34
C PHE A 179 9.42 0.97 -11.65
N PHE A 180 8.46 0.54 -12.47
CA PHE A 180 8.13 1.25 -13.71
C PHE A 180 7.55 2.65 -13.46
N ILE A 181 6.70 2.81 -12.44
CA ILE A 181 6.15 4.12 -12.05
C ILE A 181 7.28 5.04 -11.58
N LEU A 182 8.22 4.52 -10.79
CA LEU A 182 9.38 5.25 -10.27
C LEU A 182 10.35 5.71 -11.37
N LEU A 183 10.57 4.88 -12.40
CA LEU A 183 11.46 5.20 -13.51
C LEU A 183 10.87 6.22 -14.48
N LEU A 184 9.55 6.27 -14.62
CA LEU A 184 8.88 7.07 -15.64
C LEU A 184 9.28 8.56 -15.67
N PRO A 185 9.36 9.30 -14.53
CA PRO A 185 9.73 10.72 -14.53
C PRO A 185 11.24 10.98 -14.61
N LEU A 186 12.11 9.96 -14.47
CA LEU A 186 13.56 10.18 -14.44
C LEU A 186 14.10 10.75 -15.75
N TYR A 187 13.74 10.15 -16.87
CA TYR A 187 14.21 10.60 -18.18
C TYR A 187 13.77 12.04 -18.52
N PRO A 188 12.48 12.41 -18.40
CA PRO A 188 12.04 13.79 -18.62
C PRO A 188 12.77 14.80 -17.74
N VAL A 189 13.03 14.47 -16.48
CA VAL A 189 13.65 15.39 -15.52
C VAL A 189 15.12 15.60 -15.80
N TRP A 190 15.85 14.57 -16.26
CA TRP A 190 17.26 14.69 -16.61
C TRP A 190 17.48 15.50 -17.89
N LYS A 191 16.54 15.41 -18.85
CA LYS A 191 16.67 16.09 -20.14
C LYS A 191 16.18 17.54 -20.12
N LEU A 192 15.29 17.89 -19.20
CA LEU A 192 14.72 19.23 -19.10
C LEU A 192 15.61 20.11 -18.20
N HIS A 193 16.12 21.22 -18.73
CA HIS A 193 16.83 22.28 -17.97
C HIS A 193 15.90 22.84 -16.88
N THR A 194 15.82 22.12 -15.78
CA THR A 194 14.91 22.40 -14.68
C THR A 194 15.66 23.16 -13.60
N SER A 195 14.97 24.11 -12.97
CA SER A 195 15.51 24.85 -11.84
C SER A 195 15.88 23.89 -10.71
N VAL A 196 16.92 24.22 -9.94
CA VAL A 196 17.42 23.39 -8.82
C VAL A 196 16.28 22.99 -7.86
N ARG A 197 15.29 23.86 -7.66
CA ARG A 197 14.09 23.59 -6.87
C ARG A 197 13.27 22.41 -7.41
N ARG A 198 13.01 22.37 -8.73
CA ARG A 198 12.24 21.28 -9.36
C ARG A 198 13.00 19.96 -9.33
N LYS A 199 14.33 20.01 -9.43
CA LYS A 199 15.19 18.84 -9.26
C LYS A 199 15.09 18.27 -7.84
N LEU A 200 15.11 19.13 -6.82
CA LEU A 200 14.93 18.75 -5.41
C LEU A 200 13.57 18.09 -5.14
N TYR A 201 12.48 18.62 -5.68
CA TYR A 201 11.14 18.02 -5.55
C TYR A 201 11.10 16.60 -6.16
N VAL A 202 11.55 16.45 -7.40
CA VAL A 202 11.58 15.15 -8.06
C VAL A 202 12.46 14.16 -7.31
N SER A 203 13.65 14.58 -6.84
CA SER A 203 14.53 13.72 -6.06
C SER A 203 13.88 13.25 -4.76
N THR A 204 13.09 14.10 -4.10
CA THR A 204 12.39 13.71 -2.86
C THR A 204 11.27 12.71 -3.13
N ILE A 205 10.48 12.93 -4.18
CA ILE A 205 9.44 11.98 -4.63
C ILE A 205 10.07 10.64 -4.99
N PHE A 206 11.19 10.66 -5.70
CA PHE A 206 11.94 9.47 -6.07
C PHE A 206 12.48 8.71 -4.84
N LEU A 207 13.05 9.41 -3.86
CA LEU A 207 13.53 8.81 -2.62
C LEU A 207 12.41 8.15 -1.82
N LEU A 208 11.27 8.83 -1.67
CA LEU A 208 10.12 8.26 -0.96
C LEU A 208 9.48 7.09 -1.72
N GLY A 209 9.43 7.16 -3.05
CA GLY A 209 9.00 6.05 -3.89
C GLY A 209 9.92 4.84 -3.75
N LEU A 210 11.24 5.05 -3.69
CA LEU A 210 12.21 3.98 -3.48
C LEU A 210 12.05 3.34 -2.10
N ILE A 211 11.80 4.14 -1.05
CA ILE A 211 11.50 3.64 0.29
C ILE A 211 10.23 2.78 0.25
N ALA A 212 9.16 3.24 -0.42
CA ALA A 212 7.94 2.47 -0.57
C ALA A 212 8.21 1.12 -1.25
N THR A 213 8.92 1.10 -2.38
CA THR A 213 9.29 -0.14 -3.09
C THR A 213 10.14 -1.08 -2.22
N ILE A 214 11.07 -0.55 -1.42
CA ILE A 214 11.83 -1.36 -0.46
C ILE A 214 10.90 -1.98 0.58
N CYS A 215 9.92 -1.23 1.08
CA CYS A 215 8.91 -1.76 2.00
C CYS A 215 8.11 -2.91 1.36
N SER A 216 7.69 -2.76 0.10
CA SER A 216 6.98 -3.81 -0.65
C SER A 216 7.84 -5.06 -0.82
N ILE A 217 9.12 -4.92 -1.16
CA ILE A 217 10.07 -6.04 -1.28
C ILE A 217 10.22 -6.75 0.07
N LEU A 218 10.49 -6.00 1.14
CA LEU A 218 10.64 -6.56 2.49
C LEU A 218 9.37 -7.25 2.96
N ARG A 219 8.19 -6.71 2.61
CA ARG A 219 6.90 -7.33 2.93
C ARG A 219 6.76 -8.67 2.24
N ILE A 220 7.09 -8.76 0.96
CA ILE A 220 6.99 -10.03 0.21
C ILE A 220 7.97 -11.06 0.77
N THR A 221 9.21 -10.67 1.08
CA THR A 221 10.16 -11.59 1.70
C THR A 221 9.66 -12.04 3.06
N CYS A 222 9.09 -11.15 3.87
CA CYS A 222 8.46 -11.53 5.13
C CYS A 222 7.31 -12.52 4.88
N LEU A 223 6.36 -12.22 4.00
CA LEU A 223 5.22 -13.12 3.76
C LEU A 223 5.66 -14.49 3.22
N VAL A 224 6.66 -14.56 2.35
CA VAL A 224 7.16 -15.81 1.78
C VAL A 224 8.03 -16.61 2.76
N ASP A 225 8.83 -15.94 3.59
CA ASP A 225 9.72 -16.61 4.55
C ASP A 225 8.98 -16.97 5.85
N LEU A 226 8.00 -16.16 6.27
CA LEU A 226 7.20 -16.44 7.47
C LEU A 226 6.36 -17.73 7.33
N VAL A 227 5.87 -18.03 6.12
CA VAL A 227 5.18 -19.30 5.85
C VAL A 227 6.14 -20.50 5.86
N LYS A 228 7.45 -20.29 5.65
CA LYS A 228 8.45 -21.37 5.68
C LYS A 228 9.00 -21.67 7.07
N ILE A 229 9.03 -20.67 7.95
CA ILE A 229 9.77 -20.74 9.22
C ILE A 229 8.87 -21.16 10.39
N ASP A 230 7.61 -20.71 10.42
CA ASP A 230 6.71 -21.04 11.52
C ASP A 230 5.23 -20.94 11.13
N GLU A 231 4.72 -21.93 10.39
CA GLU A 231 3.27 -22.06 10.11
C GLU A 231 2.44 -22.15 11.40
N THR A 232 3.07 -22.52 12.53
CA THR A 232 2.37 -22.74 13.79
C THR A 232 2.02 -21.45 14.53
N ASP A 233 2.69 -20.32 14.24
CA ASP A 233 2.40 -19.04 14.91
C ASP A 233 2.38 -17.84 13.96
N ALA A 234 1.47 -17.94 12.99
CA ALA A 234 1.25 -16.92 11.99
C ALA A 234 0.82 -15.57 12.60
N THR A 235 0.06 -15.60 13.70
CA THR A 235 -0.45 -14.40 14.39
C THR A 235 0.67 -13.58 15.03
N TYR A 236 1.68 -14.22 15.63
CA TYR A 236 2.85 -13.53 16.14
C TYR A 236 3.72 -12.99 15.01
N SER A 237 3.96 -13.81 13.99
CA SER A 237 4.96 -13.57 12.95
C SER A 237 4.58 -12.49 11.92
N MET A 238 3.29 -12.33 11.62
CA MET A 238 2.83 -11.42 10.56
C MET A 238 2.96 -9.92 10.89
N TRP A 239 3.21 -9.54 12.14
CA TRP A 239 3.24 -8.13 12.56
C TRP A 239 4.13 -7.24 11.70
N LEU A 240 5.27 -7.76 11.22
CA LEU A 240 6.20 -7.01 10.39
C LEU A 240 5.61 -6.72 9.00
N ALA A 241 4.83 -7.66 8.44
CA ALA A 241 4.17 -7.46 7.15
C ALA A 241 3.12 -6.35 7.23
N PHE A 242 2.25 -6.36 8.24
CA PHE A 242 1.26 -5.30 8.47
C PHE A 242 1.91 -3.94 8.75
N PHE A 243 3.03 -3.93 9.48
CA PHE A 243 3.80 -2.71 9.70
C PHE A 243 4.36 -2.13 8.40
N LEU A 244 4.83 -2.98 7.49
CA LEU A 244 5.36 -2.54 6.19
C LEU A 244 4.24 -2.06 5.25
N GLU A 245 3.04 -2.65 5.30
CA GLU A 245 1.86 -2.19 4.54
C GLU A 245 1.52 -0.73 4.82
N ILE A 246 1.41 -0.38 6.10
CA ILE A 246 1.04 0.98 6.50
C ILE A 246 2.17 1.97 6.24
N LEU A 247 3.43 1.54 6.36
CA LEU A 247 4.59 2.36 6.02
C LEU A 247 4.63 2.68 4.52
N GLU A 248 4.42 1.68 3.67
CA GLU A 248 4.32 1.83 2.22
C GLU A 248 3.23 2.82 1.82
N VAL A 249 2.03 2.67 2.38
CA VAL A 249 0.89 3.58 2.13
C VAL A 249 1.21 5.01 2.57
N CYS A 250 1.77 5.20 3.78
CA CYS A 250 2.13 6.52 4.28
C CYS A 250 3.22 7.19 3.42
N CYS A 251 4.26 6.45 3.07
CA CYS A 251 5.34 6.93 2.21
C CYS A 251 4.81 7.35 0.83
N GLY A 252 3.94 6.55 0.22
CA GLY A 252 3.31 6.87 -1.06
C GLY A 252 2.46 8.15 -1.02
N ILE A 253 1.61 8.29 0.01
CA ILE A 253 0.75 9.48 0.19
C ILE A 253 1.61 10.72 0.41
N ILE A 254 2.65 10.64 1.26
CA ILE A 254 3.56 11.76 1.50
C ILE A 254 4.29 12.13 0.21
N ALA A 255 4.80 11.14 -0.54
CA ALA A 255 5.51 11.37 -1.80
C ALA A 255 4.68 12.15 -2.81
N VAL A 256 3.43 11.76 -3.04
CA VAL A 256 2.56 12.44 -3.99
C VAL A 256 2.06 13.80 -3.49
N SER A 257 2.06 14.01 -2.16
CA SER A 257 1.58 15.25 -1.54
C SER A 257 2.59 16.39 -1.56
N ILE A 258 3.86 16.11 -1.80
CA ILE A 258 4.89 17.15 -1.91
C ILE A 258 4.55 18.07 -3.12
N PRO A 259 4.46 19.40 -2.92
CA PRO A 259 4.08 20.36 -3.96
C PRO A 259 5.05 20.47 -5.15
#